data_AF-A7TAQ2-F1
#
_entry.id   AF-A7TAQ2-F1
#
_cell.length_a   1.000
_cell.length_b   1.000
_cell.length_c   1.000
_cell.angle_alpha   90.00
_cell.angle_beta   90.00
_cell.angle_gamma   90.00
#
_symmetry.space_group_name_H-M   'P 1'
#
loop_
_entity.id
_entity.type
_entity.pdbx_description
1 polymer ?
#
loop_
_entity_poly.entity_id
_entity_poly.type
_entity_poly.pdbx_seq_one_letter_code
_entity_poly.pdbx_strand_id
1 'polypeptide(L)'
;MVAISCKFTYRTTSYFTQKEEHPVLTIQSRAKTSTPQDPTVVGLPLVMELHTSQGLSASASEVILWGWRSGTQKQYHSYLERWNVYCSQWEINPLSASVIDGLNFLGVLYEEQLQYSTINTARSALSSVIFPPGG
;
A
#
# COMPACT_ATOMS: atom_id res chain seq x y z
N MET A 1 26.38 22.54 -11.33
CA MET A 1 26.39 21.17 -11.85
C MET A 1 26.95 20.26 -10.77
N VAL A 2 26.10 19.52 -10.06
CA VAL A 2 26.55 18.46 -9.14
C VAL A 2 25.72 17.23 -9.49
N ALA A 3 26.35 16.30 -10.19
CA ALA A 3 25.79 15.00 -10.49
C ALA A 3 25.98 14.12 -9.25
N ILE A 4 24.89 13.86 -8.51
CA ILE A 4 24.90 12.85 -7.45
C ILE A 4 24.60 11.51 -8.13
N SER A 5 25.69 10.85 -8.56
CA SER A 5 25.65 9.48 -9.07
C SER A 5 25.48 8.51 -7.90
N CYS A 6 24.24 8.15 -7.55
CA CYS A 6 23.98 7.00 -6.68
C CYS A 6 24.22 5.70 -7.47
N LYS A 7 25.31 5.00 -7.19
CA LYS A 7 25.60 3.67 -7.73
C LYS A 7 24.91 2.62 -6.87
N PHE A 8 23.86 1.98 -7.38
CA PHE A 8 23.22 0.83 -6.74
C PHE A 8 23.80 -0.46 -7.29
N THR A 9 24.55 -1.19 -6.47
CA THR A 9 25.06 -2.53 -6.80
C THR A 9 23.96 -3.56 -6.60
N TYR A 10 23.43 -4.14 -7.69
CA TYR A 10 22.45 -5.22 -7.63
C TYR A 10 23.13 -6.59 -7.61
N ARG A 11 22.71 -7.42 -6.66
CA ARG A 11 23.05 -8.85 -6.59
C ARG A 11 21.98 -9.62 -7.35
N THR A 12 22.38 -10.18 -8.49
CA THR A 12 21.56 -10.99 -9.40
C THR A 12 21.23 -12.36 -8.81
N THR A 13 19.96 -12.75 -8.85
CA THR A 13 19.57 -14.16 -8.82
C THR A 13 18.48 -14.42 -9.88
N SER A 14 18.91 -15.15 -10.92
CA SER A 14 18.14 -15.95 -11.91
C SER A 14 17.10 -16.83 -11.20
N TYR A 15 15.92 -17.24 -11.70
CA TYR A 15 15.55 -18.13 -12.84
C TYR A 15 13.99 -18.14 -12.92
N PHE A 16 13.32 -18.06 -14.08
CA PHE A 16 12.89 -19.10 -15.05
C PHE A 16 11.41 -19.58 -14.88
N THR A 17 10.81 -19.89 -16.04
CA THR A 17 9.40 -19.73 -16.49
C THR A 17 8.55 -21.03 -16.50
N GLN A 18 7.22 -20.86 -16.74
CA GLN A 18 6.21 -21.76 -17.40
C GLN A 18 5.26 -22.50 -16.42
N LYS A 19 3.96 -22.80 -16.68
CA LYS A 19 2.84 -22.39 -17.57
C LYS A 19 1.59 -23.22 -17.11
N GLU A 20 0.39 -22.84 -17.56
CA GLU A 20 -0.97 -23.37 -17.28
C GLU A 20 -1.22 -24.90 -17.25
N GLU A 21 -2.24 -25.37 -16.49
CA GLU A 21 -3.57 -25.83 -17.01
C GLU A 21 -4.56 -26.21 -15.88
N HIS A 22 -5.86 -25.98 -16.10
CA HIS A 22 -7.00 -26.33 -15.24
C HIS A 22 -7.43 -27.80 -15.39
N PRO A 23 -8.18 -28.35 -14.41
CA PRO A 23 -9.57 -28.74 -14.75
C PRO A 23 -10.60 -28.44 -13.65
N VAL A 24 -11.85 -28.31 -14.11
CA VAL A 24 -13.07 -28.05 -13.34
C VAL A 24 -13.68 -29.38 -12.85
N LEU A 25 -14.15 -29.43 -11.60
CA LEU A 25 -15.52 -29.84 -11.17
C LEU A 25 -15.55 -30.34 -9.71
N THR A 26 -16.48 -29.76 -8.95
CA THR A 26 -17.43 -30.41 -8.01
C THR A 26 -17.57 -29.65 -6.69
N ILE A 27 -18.80 -29.20 -6.45
CA ILE A 27 -19.27 -28.42 -5.31
C ILE A 27 -19.20 -29.25 -4.03
N GLN A 28 -18.55 -28.74 -2.99
CA GLN A 28 -18.76 -29.17 -1.62
C GLN A 28 -19.11 -27.95 -0.76
N SER A 29 -20.36 -27.88 -0.34
CA SER A 29 -20.85 -26.91 0.63
C SER A 29 -20.20 -27.19 1.98
N ARG A 30 -19.17 -26.41 2.34
CA ARG A 30 -18.69 -26.36 3.72
C ARG A 30 -19.36 -25.20 4.42
N ALA A 31 -20.32 -25.52 5.29
CA ALA A 31 -20.74 -24.63 6.35
C ALA A 31 -19.48 -24.19 7.10
N LYS A 32 -19.08 -22.93 6.94
CA LYS A 32 -18.04 -22.33 7.76
C LYS A 32 -18.74 -21.74 8.96
N THR A 33 -18.69 -22.49 10.05
CA THR A 33 -18.81 -21.99 11.42
C THR A 33 -18.05 -20.66 11.49
N SER A 34 -18.76 -19.57 11.77
CA SER A 34 -18.12 -18.28 12.03
C SER A 34 -17.37 -18.40 13.35
N THR A 35 -16.10 -18.77 13.27
CA THR A 35 -15.16 -18.52 14.36
C THR A 35 -15.14 -17.00 14.56
N PRO A 36 -15.28 -16.47 15.79
CA PRO A 36 -14.90 -15.11 16.09
C PRO A 36 -13.43 -14.98 15.75
N GLN A 37 -13.12 -14.40 14.58
CA GLN A 37 -11.78 -13.95 14.29
C GLN A 37 -11.62 -12.74 15.20
N ASP A 38 -10.88 -12.89 16.29
CA ASP A 38 -10.24 -11.74 16.92
C ASP A 38 -9.35 -11.13 15.82
N PRO A 39 -9.74 -9.98 15.23
CA PRO A 39 -8.96 -9.43 14.15
C PRO A 39 -7.73 -8.86 14.85
N THR A 40 -6.59 -9.54 14.70
CA THR A 40 -5.32 -8.84 14.76
C THR A 40 -5.36 -7.82 13.62
N VAL A 41 -5.93 -6.66 13.90
CA VAL A 41 -6.09 -5.55 12.97
C VAL A 41 -4.68 -5.14 12.62
N VAL A 42 -4.22 -5.50 11.42
CA VAL A 42 -3.06 -4.83 10.85
C VAL A 42 -3.55 -3.43 10.55
N GLY A 43 -3.36 -2.53 11.51
CA GLY A 43 -3.78 -1.15 11.40
C GLY A 43 -3.08 -0.46 10.23
N LEU A 44 -3.76 0.52 9.63
CA LEU A 44 -3.15 1.48 8.72
C LEU A 44 -2.88 2.75 9.52
N PRO A 45 -1.78 2.82 10.29
CA PRO A 45 -1.55 3.89 11.26
C PRO A 45 -1.55 5.26 10.60
N LEU A 46 -0.94 5.38 9.41
CA LEU A 46 -0.92 6.64 8.67
C LEU A 46 -2.33 7.11 8.26
N VAL A 47 -3.21 6.18 7.87
CA VAL A 47 -4.60 6.51 7.53
C VAL A 47 -5.37 6.94 8.78
N MET A 48 -5.18 6.22 9.90
CA MET A 48 -5.80 6.57 11.19
C MET A 48 -5.36 7.95 11.69
N GLU A 49 -4.05 8.23 11.61
CA GLU A 49 -3.46 9.50 11.98
C GLU A 49 -4.02 10.63 11.11
N LEU A 50 -4.08 10.42 9.80
CA LEU A 50 -4.65 11.38 8.86
C LEU A 50 -6.12 11.68 9.18
N HIS A 51 -6.97 10.67 9.34
CA HIS A 51 -8.37 10.87 9.70
C HIS A 51 -8.51 11.66 11.01
N THR A 52 -7.72 11.31 12.03
CA THR A 52 -7.76 12.00 13.32
C THR A 52 -7.29 13.45 13.18
N SER A 53 -6.26 13.71 12.38
CA SER A 53 -5.76 15.07 12.09
C SER A 53 -6.80 15.92 11.34
N GLN A 54 -7.69 15.28 10.58
CA GLN A 54 -8.82 15.92 9.88
C GLN A 54 -10.07 16.07 10.77
N GLY A 55 -10.00 15.68 12.05
CA GLY A 55 -11.09 15.81 13.02
C GLY A 55 -12.06 14.63 13.05
N LEU A 56 -11.75 13.53 12.36
CA LEU A 56 -12.55 12.31 12.44
C LEU A 56 -12.32 11.62 13.79
N SER A 57 -13.40 11.17 14.44
CA SER A 57 -13.27 10.41 15.69
C SER A 57 -12.56 9.07 15.44
N ALA A 58 -11.81 8.58 16.44
CA ALA A 58 -11.11 7.29 16.35
C ALA A 58 -12.03 6.13 15.98
N SER A 59 -13.23 6.05 16.57
CA SER A 59 -14.22 5.00 16.28
C SER A 59 -14.74 5.06 14.83
N ALA A 60 -15.03 6.25 14.31
CA ALA A 60 -15.41 6.41 12.90
C ALA A 60 -14.28 5.98 11.95
N SER A 61 -13.03 6.33 12.29
CA SER A 61 -11.86 5.91 11.52
C SER A 61 -11.68 4.39 11.55
N GLU A 62 -11.87 3.74 12.70
CA GLU A 62 -11.84 2.27 12.81
C GLU A 62 -12.90 1.60 11.94
N VAL A 63 -14.13 2.13 11.93
CA VAL A 63 -15.20 1.61 11.08
C VAL A 63 -14.83 1.69 9.59
N ILE A 64 -14.21 2.79 9.16
CA ILE A 64 -13.71 2.94 7.77
C ILE A 64 -12.63 1.88 7.49
N LEU A 65 -11.65 1.72 8.40
CA LEU A 65 -10.58 0.73 8.23
C LEU A 65 -11.12 -0.71 8.20
N TRP A 66 -12.11 -1.04 9.04
CA TRP A 66 -12.79 -2.34 9.06
C TRP A 66 -13.57 -2.61 7.77
N GLY A 67 -13.97 -1.57 7.04
CA GLY A 67 -14.57 -1.71 5.71
C GLY A 67 -13.64 -2.36 4.69
N TRP A 68 -12.32 -2.30 4.90
CA TRP A 68 -11.34 -2.98 4.04
C TRP A 68 -11.11 -4.42 4.47
N ARG A 69 -11.00 -5.33 3.50
CA ARG A 69 -10.60 -6.72 3.75
C ARG A 69 -9.18 -6.75 4.33
N SER A 70 -8.90 -7.71 5.21
CA SER A 70 -7.58 -7.89 5.83
C SER A 70 -6.44 -8.01 4.82
N GLY A 71 -6.67 -8.65 3.67
CA GLY A 71 -5.68 -8.72 2.59
C GLY A 71 -5.37 -7.36 1.95
N THR A 72 -6.37 -6.48 1.84
CA THR A 72 -6.18 -5.10 1.35
C THR A 72 -5.44 -4.26 2.38
N GLN A 73 -5.83 -4.36 3.66
CA GLN A 73 -5.13 -3.67 4.75
C GLN A 73 -3.64 -4.04 4.78
N LYS A 74 -3.30 -5.33 4.66
CA LYS A 74 -1.90 -5.79 4.60
C LYS A 74 -1.15 -5.23 3.40
N GLN A 75 -1.76 -5.24 2.22
CA GLN A 75 -1.14 -4.69 1.01
C GLN A 75 -0.90 -3.18 1.15
N TYR A 76 -1.90 -2.43 1.61
CA TYR A 76 -1.79 -0.98 1.77
C TYR A 76 -0.76 -0.64 2.83
N HIS A 77 -0.76 -1.35 3.97
CA HIS A 77 0.21 -1.16 5.04
C HIS A 77 1.64 -1.24 4.50
N SER A 78 1.97 -2.28 3.73
CA SER A 78 3.30 -2.42 3.14
C SER A 78 3.74 -1.24 2.27
N TYR A 79 2.84 -0.65 1.47
CA TYR A 79 3.19 0.50 0.63
C TYR A 79 3.15 1.84 1.38
N LEU A 80 2.29 1.98 2.38
CA LEU A 80 2.26 3.18 3.22
C LEU A 80 3.50 3.25 4.13
N GLU A 81 4.05 2.12 4.57
CA GLU A 81 5.35 2.08 5.26
C GLU A 81 6.49 2.53 4.34
N ARG A 82 6.50 2.04 3.09
CA ARG A 82 7.49 2.49 2.10
C ARG A 82 7.35 3.97 1.77
N TRP A 83 6.11 4.46 1.71
CA TRP A 83 5.81 5.88 1.57
C TRP A 83 6.31 6.70 2.75
N ASN A 84 6.12 6.25 3.99
CA ASN A 84 6.68 6.92 5.19
C ASN A 84 8.21 7.01 5.13
N VAL A 85 8.87 5.92 4.73
CA VAL A 85 10.33 5.91 4.54
C VAL A 85 10.76 6.90 3.46
N TYR A 86 10.05 6.95 2.33
CA TYR A 86 10.29 7.94 1.28
C TYR A 86 10.11 9.36 1.81
N CYS A 87 8.98 9.66 2.45
CA CYS A 87 8.72 10.97 3.04
C CYS A 87 9.82 11.43 4.00
N SER A 88 10.30 10.53 4.86
CA SER A 88 11.42 10.81 5.76
C SER A 88 12.71 11.18 5.02
N GLN A 89 13.04 10.47 3.94
CA GLN A 89 14.25 10.74 3.14
C GLN A 89 14.19 12.08 2.39
N TRP A 90 13.00 12.53 2.01
CA TRP A 90 12.78 13.72 1.19
C TRP A 90 12.21 14.90 2.00
N GLU A 91 12.17 14.80 3.34
CA GLU A 91 11.65 15.80 4.25
C GLU A 91 10.19 16.22 3.95
N ILE A 92 9.39 15.27 3.49
CA ILE A 92 7.97 15.45 3.17
C ILE A 92 7.14 15.07 4.39
N ASN A 93 6.15 15.90 4.77
CA ASN A 93 5.16 15.50 5.76
C ASN A 93 4.14 14.56 5.11
N PRO A 94 4.04 13.28 5.51
CA PRO A 94 3.18 12.30 4.87
C PRO A 94 1.67 12.61 5.02
N LEU A 95 1.28 13.45 5.98
CA LEU A 95 -0.11 13.87 6.21
C LEU A 95 -0.56 15.06 5.33
N SER A 96 0.40 15.78 4.74
CA SER A 96 0.13 16.97 3.91
C SER A 96 0.88 16.93 2.57
N ALA A 97 1.29 15.75 2.14
CA ALA A 97 1.99 15.55 0.90
C ALA A 97 1.10 15.85 -0.31
N SER A 98 1.73 16.36 -1.37
CA SER A 98 1.03 16.69 -2.61
C SER A 98 0.85 15.47 -3.51
N VAL A 99 -0.04 15.60 -4.50
CA VAL A 99 -0.15 14.62 -5.60
C VAL A 99 1.18 14.43 -6.33
N ILE A 100 1.96 15.51 -6.47
CA ILE A 100 3.27 15.47 -7.14
C ILE A 100 4.25 14.59 -6.36
N ASP A 101 4.28 14.70 -5.04
CA ASP A 101 5.13 13.87 -4.18
C ASP A 101 4.78 12.38 -4.31
N GLY A 102 3.47 12.08 -4.32
CA GLY A 102 2.99 10.72 -4.56
C GLY A 102 3.40 10.17 -5.93
N LEU A 103 3.32 10.98 -6.98
CA LEU A 103 3.74 10.58 -8.33
C LEU A 103 5.25 10.34 -8.41
N ASN A 104 6.06 11.17 -7.77
CA ASN A 104 7.51 10.98 -7.70
C ASN A 104 7.88 9.67 -6.98
N PHE A 105 7.20 9.35 -5.88
CA PHE A 105 7.38 8.07 -5.20
C PHE A 105 7.00 6.87 -6.10
N LEU A 106 5.90 6.95 -6.85
CA LEU A 106 5.56 5.90 -7.82
C LEU A 106 6.63 5.76 -8.92
N GLY A 107 7.29 6.86 -9.29
CA GLY A 107 8.46 6.86 -10.17
C GLY A 107 9.63 6.05 -9.60
N VAL A 108 9.95 6.22 -8.31
CA VAL A 108 10.98 5.42 -7.62
C VAL A 108 10.63 3.93 -7.64
N LEU A 109 9.36 3.59 -7.37
CA LEU A 109 8.90 2.19 -7.45
C LEU A 109 9.07 1.58 -8.85
N TYR A 110 8.88 2.40 -9.89
CA TYR A 110 9.10 1.99 -11.27
C TYR A 110 10.59 1.78 -11.57
N GLU A 111 11.47 2.67 -11.13
CA GLU A 111 12.92 2.55 -11.29
C GLU A 111 13.49 1.30 -10.58
N GLU A 112 12.85 0.87 -9.48
CA GLU A 112 13.13 -0.40 -8.81
C GLU A 112 12.62 -1.65 -9.58
N GLN A 113 12.06 -1.48 -10.78
CA GLN A 113 11.56 -2.54 -11.65
C GLN A 113 10.41 -3.34 -11.03
N LEU A 114 9.58 -2.69 -10.20
CA LEU A 114 8.36 -3.31 -9.71
C LEU A 114 7.32 -3.48 -10.82
N GLN A 115 6.57 -4.57 -10.75
CA GLN A 115 5.51 -4.86 -11.71
C GLN A 115 4.40 -3.81 -11.67
N TYR A 116 3.71 -3.63 -12.80
CA TYR A 116 2.62 -2.67 -12.92
C TYR A 116 1.49 -2.87 -11.90
N SER A 117 1.14 -4.12 -11.58
CA SER A 117 0.15 -4.45 -10.55
C SER A 117 0.58 -3.95 -9.17
N THR A 118 1.85 -4.15 -8.81
CA THR A 118 2.49 -3.67 -7.58
C THR A 118 2.43 -2.14 -7.48
N ILE A 119 2.78 -1.43 -8.56
CA ILE A 119 2.72 0.03 -8.63
C ILE A 119 1.27 0.52 -8.50
N ASN A 120 0.30 -0.17 -9.11
CA ASN A 120 -1.12 0.17 -8.95
C ASN A 120 -1.66 -0.06 -7.55
N THR A 121 -1.19 -1.09 -6.85
CA THR A 121 -1.52 -1.29 -5.44
C THR A 121 -0.95 -0.16 -4.59
N ALA A 122 0.30 0.26 -4.84
CA ALA A 122 0.89 1.41 -4.18
C ALA A 122 0.10 2.70 -4.46
N ARG A 123 -0.24 2.97 -5.73
CA ARG A 123 -1.09 4.10 -6.12
C ARG A 123 -2.43 4.11 -5.39
N SER A 124 -3.08 2.95 -5.30
CA SER A 124 -4.37 2.82 -4.61
C SER A 124 -4.24 3.04 -3.10
N ALA A 125 -3.13 2.59 -2.51
CA ALA A 125 -2.83 2.89 -1.10
C ALA A 125 -2.60 4.39 -0.89
N LEU A 126 -1.83 5.06 -1.75
CA LEU A 126 -1.60 6.51 -1.66
C LEU A 126 -2.89 7.32 -1.81
N SER A 127 -3.83 6.88 -2.63
CA SER A 127 -5.15 7.52 -2.73
C SER A 127 -5.95 7.53 -1.42
N SER A 128 -5.56 6.76 -0.41
CA SER A 128 -6.14 6.86 0.93
C SER A 128 -5.52 7.96 1.81
N VAL A 129 -4.38 8.53 1.40
CA VAL A 129 -3.64 9.52 2.20
C VAL A 129 -3.25 10.80 1.46
N ILE A 130 -3.36 10.81 0.12
CA ILE A 130 -3.07 11.99 -0.72
C ILE A 130 -4.35 12.42 -1.42
N PHE A 131 -4.72 13.69 -1.20
CA PHE A 131 -5.91 14.29 -1.80
C PHE A 131 -5.51 15.39 -2.79
N PRO A 132 -6.13 15.43 -4.00
CA PRO A 132 -5.92 16.53 -4.93
C PRO A 132 -6.52 17.84 -4.37
N PRO A 133 -5.91 19.00 -4.68
CA PRO A 133 -6.45 20.29 -4.27
C PRO A 133 -7.79 20.55 -4.97
N GLY A 134 -8.80 20.98 -4.19
CA GLY A 134 -10.12 21.35 -4.71
C GLY A 134 -11.16 20.22 -4.78
N GLY A 135 -11.09 19.27 -3.83
CA GLY A 135 -12.08 18.19 -3.67
C GLY A 135 -13.53 18.69 -3.54
#